data_AF-A0A537ED75-F1
#
_entry.id   AF-A0A537ED75-F1
#
_cell.length_a   1.000
_cell.length_b   1.000
_cell.length_c   1.000
_cell.angle_alpha   90.00
_cell.angle_beta   90.00
_cell.angle_gamma   90.00
#
_symmetry.space_group_name_H-M   'P 1'
#
loop_
_entity.id
_entity.type
_entity.pdbx_description
1 polymer ?
#
loop_
_entity_poly.entity_id
_entity_poly.type
_entity_poly.pdbx_seq_one_letter_code
_entity_poly.pdbx_strand_id
1 'polypeptide(L)'
;MRLPITRYLPHILVGLAVASVLGVAYTSIILPSSNLTNPRVTWTTSPLTISFAATDGSGSATDTLNCSINTGPISFRTVSNSPGIIALTVVPASFGDCGASLLQVTVLATCQVSANLCKGSFNGLVQVRQPDNYRNLPANLQVNINVG
;
A
#
# COMPACT_ATOMS: atom_id res chain seq x y z
N MET A 1 36.85 -25.16 32.15
CA MET A 1 35.43 -25.14 31.74
C MET A 1 35.26 -23.99 30.74
N ARG A 2 35.12 -24.27 29.44
CA ARG A 2 35.12 -23.27 28.36
C ARG A 2 33.68 -23.13 27.86
N LEU A 3 33.07 -21.95 28.03
CA LEU A 3 31.66 -21.71 27.71
C LEU A 3 31.38 -21.88 26.19
N PRO A 4 30.29 -22.56 25.80
CA PRO A 4 29.94 -22.86 24.40
C PRO A 4 29.24 -21.69 23.67
N ILE A 5 29.39 -20.46 24.14
CA ILE A 5 28.63 -19.28 23.67
C ILE A 5 29.12 -18.77 22.30
N THR A 6 30.36 -19.08 21.91
CA THR A 6 30.95 -18.59 20.65
C THR A 6 30.42 -19.28 19.39
N ARG A 7 29.65 -20.36 19.51
CA ARG A 7 29.18 -21.15 18.35
C ARG A 7 27.90 -20.61 17.71
N TYR A 8 27.14 -19.76 18.42
CA TYR A 8 25.86 -19.23 17.94
C TYR A 8 25.91 -17.77 17.47
N LEU A 9 27.05 -17.10 17.71
CA LEU A 9 27.30 -15.72 17.29
C LEU A 9 27.05 -15.47 15.78
N PRO A 10 27.46 -16.34 14.83
CA PRO A 10 27.21 -16.08 13.41
C PRO A 10 25.74 -16.24 13.03
N HIS A 11 24.98 -17.11 13.71
CA HIS A 11 23.57 -17.33 13.41
C HIS A 11 22.67 -16.19 13.92
N ILE A 12 23.00 -15.61 15.07
CA ILE A 12 22.29 -14.44 15.62
C ILE A 12 22.52 -13.22 14.72
N LEU A 13 23.73 -13.03 14.21
CA LEU A 13 24.06 -11.94 13.28
C LEU A 13 23.32 -12.07 11.93
N VAL A 14 23.21 -13.28 11.39
CA VAL A 14 22.45 -13.51 10.14
C VAL A 14 20.95 -13.33 10.35
N GLY A 15 20.39 -13.80 11.48
CA GLY A 15 18.97 -13.62 11.80
C GLY A 15 18.59 -12.14 11.94
N LEU A 16 19.46 -11.33 12.54
CA LEU A 16 19.23 -9.88 12.68
C LEU A 16 19.32 -9.14 11.33
N ALA A 17 20.20 -9.60 10.42
CA ALA A 17 20.35 -9.03 9.08
C ALA A 17 19.16 -9.33 8.15
N VAL A 18 18.50 -10.49 8.29
CA VAL A 18 17.31 -10.82 7.49
C VAL A 18 16.08 -10.05 7.99
N ALA A 19 15.96 -9.81 9.31
CA ALA A 19 14.87 -9.04 9.88
C ALA A 19 14.92 -7.55 9.48
N SER A 20 16.12 -6.98 9.30
CA SER A 20 16.25 -5.56 8.95
C SER A 20 15.90 -5.24 7.50
N VAL A 21 16.04 -6.19 6.56
CA VAL A 21 15.68 -5.98 5.14
C VAL A 21 14.16 -5.91 4.92
N LEU A 22 13.36 -6.54 5.79
CA LEU A 22 11.90 -6.50 5.71
C LEU A 22 11.27 -5.28 6.40
N GLY A 23 12.04 -4.54 7.22
CA GLY A 23 11.57 -3.35 7.94
C GLY A 23 11.68 -2.04 7.14
N VAL A 24 12.46 -2.00 6.05
CA VAL A 24 12.75 -0.77 5.30
C VAL A 24 11.68 -0.44 4.24
N ALA A 25 10.64 -1.27 4.11
CA ALA A 25 9.56 -1.01 3.16
C ALA A 25 8.65 0.20 3.51
N TYR A 26 8.80 0.81 4.70
CA TYR A 26 7.87 1.84 5.20
C TYR A 26 8.40 3.28 5.22
N THR A 27 9.61 3.56 4.73
CA THR A 27 10.12 4.95 4.69
C THR A 27 10.66 5.31 3.31
N SER A 28 9.76 5.53 2.36
CA SER A 28 10.05 6.47 1.27
C SER A 28 8.92 7.49 1.20
N ILE A 29 9.05 8.54 2.02
CA ILE A 29 8.39 9.82 1.76
C ILE A 29 9.11 10.42 0.56
N ILE A 30 8.59 10.20 -0.64
CA ILE A 30 9.07 10.89 -1.84
C ILE A 30 8.39 12.27 -1.84
N LEU A 31 9.14 13.28 -1.43
CA LEU A 31 8.84 14.68 -1.73
C LEU A 31 8.69 14.83 -3.26
N PRO A 32 7.64 15.49 -3.78
CA PRO A 32 7.44 15.59 -5.22
C PRO A 32 8.53 16.49 -5.82
N SER A 33 9.46 15.90 -6.57
CA SER A 33 10.34 16.65 -7.45
C SER A 33 9.52 17.21 -8.62
N SER A 34 9.42 18.52 -8.65
CA SER A 34 8.77 19.32 -9.68
C SER A 34 9.61 19.31 -10.96
N ASN A 35 9.45 18.27 -11.79
CA ASN A 35 9.84 18.29 -13.19
C ASN A 35 8.65 17.75 -14.03
N LEU A 36 8.10 18.61 -14.89
CA LEU A 36 6.90 18.34 -15.72
C LEU A 36 7.05 17.19 -16.73
N THR A 37 8.22 16.55 -16.83
CA THR A 37 8.49 15.42 -17.73
C THR A 37 8.10 14.06 -17.15
N ASN A 38 7.84 13.96 -15.85
CA ASN A 38 7.42 12.70 -15.24
C ASN A 38 5.90 12.71 -14.97
N PRO A 39 5.15 11.71 -15.46
CA PRO A 39 3.74 11.57 -15.14
C PRO A 39 3.53 11.46 -13.64
N ARG A 40 2.63 12.26 -13.07
CA ARG A 40 2.30 12.27 -11.65
C ARG A 40 0.82 11.98 -11.46
N VAL A 41 0.51 11.15 -10.48
CA VAL A 41 -0.87 10.91 -10.04
C VAL A 41 -1.23 11.92 -8.96
N THR A 42 -2.47 12.39 -8.99
CA THR A 42 -3.05 13.19 -7.91
C THR A 42 -4.34 12.51 -7.49
N TRP A 43 -4.46 12.26 -6.19
CA TRP A 43 -5.63 11.70 -5.54
C TRP A 43 -6.47 12.83 -4.96
N THR A 44 -7.79 12.69 -4.99
CA THR A 44 -8.69 13.69 -4.38
C THR A 44 -8.61 13.64 -2.87
N THR A 45 -8.53 12.44 -2.27
CA THR A 45 -8.54 12.26 -0.81
C THR A 45 -7.36 11.41 -0.37
N SER A 46 -6.29 12.03 0.13
CA SER A 46 -5.15 11.31 0.70
C SER A 46 -4.74 11.93 2.04
N PRO A 47 -4.83 11.19 3.17
CA PRO A 47 -5.21 9.78 3.28
C PRO A 47 -6.72 9.51 3.11
N LEU A 48 -7.06 8.37 2.50
CA LEU A 48 -8.43 7.85 2.39
C LEU A 48 -8.76 7.03 3.64
N THR A 49 -9.87 7.35 4.32
CA THR A 49 -10.28 6.63 5.53
C THR A 49 -11.37 5.60 5.23
N ILE A 50 -11.17 4.36 5.66
CA ILE A 50 -12.15 3.27 5.64
C ILE A 50 -12.49 2.91 7.09
N SER A 51 -13.77 2.79 7.41
CA SER A 51 -14.22 2.37 8.74
C SER A 51 -15.38 1.39 8.64
N PHE A 52 -15.30 0.28 9.37
CA PHE A 52 -16.32 -0.77 9.38
C PHE A 52 -16.27 -1.55 10.70
N ALA A 53 -17.34 -2.28 11.05
CA ALA A 53 -17.32 -3.13 12.22
C ALA A 53 -16.63 -4.46 11.89
N ALA A 54 -15.87 -5.03 12.83
CA ALA A 54 -15.21 -6.32 12.63
C ALA A 54 -16.21 -7.44 12.30
N THR A 55 -17.46 -7.30 12.74
CA THR A 55 -18.57 -8.21 12.42
C THR A 55 -19.00 -8.17 10.96
N ASP A 56 -18.82 -7.02 10.29
CA ASP A 56 -19.10 -6.87 8.86
C ASP A 56 -18.03 -7.55 7.99
N GLY A 57 -16.85 -7.76 8.57
CA GLY A 57 -15.70 -8.41 7.94
C GLY A 57 -15.03 -7.59 6.84
N SER A 58 -15.66 -6.53 6.34
CA SER A 58 -15.11 -5.67 5.29
C SER A 58 -15.73 -4.28 5.27
N GLY A 59 -15.04 -3.33 4.65
CA GLY A 59 -15.53 -1.98 4.40
C GLY A 59 -14.81 -1.35 3.22
N SER A 60 -15.42 -0.34 2.62
CA SER A 60 -14.89 0.29 1.41
C SER A 60 -15.02 1.82 1.43
N ALA A 61 -14.13 2.48 0.70
CA ALA A 61 -14.25 3.90 0.38
C ALA A 61 -13.86 4.15 -1.07
N THR A 62 -14.45 5.18 -1.66
CA THR A 62 -14.18 5.58 -3.05
C THR A 62 -13.32 6.82 -3.06
N ASP A 63 -12.36 6.87 -3.99
CA ASP A 63 -11.60 8.07 -4.30
C ASP A 63 -11.48 8.25 -5.81
N THR A 64 -11.13 9.47 -6.21
CA THR A 64 -10.87 9.82 -7.60
C THR A 64 -9.42 10.22 -7.78
N LEU A 65 -8.86 9.88 -8.94
CA LEU A 65 -7.49 10.22 -9.29
C LEU A 65 -7.40 10.82 -10.69
N ASN A 66 -6.35 11.61 -10.91
CA ASN A 66 -5.98 12.15 -12.22
C ASN A 66 -4.48 11.98 -12.46
N CYS A 67 -4.08 11.93 -13.73
CA CYS A 67 -2.68 12.02 -14.13
C CYS A 67 -2.36 13.40 -14.72
N SER A 68 -1.17 13.93 -14.43
CA SER A 68 -0.72 15.25 -14.91
C SER A 68 -0.52 15.32 -16.43
N ILE A 69 -0.29 14.19 -17.09
CA ILE A 69 -0.15 14.02 -18.54
C ILE A 69 -0.83 12.72 -18.94
N ASN A 70 -1.21 12.58 -20.22
CA ASN A 70 -1.68 11.29 -20.71
C ASN A 70 -0.52 10.28 -20.67
N THR A 71 -0.70 9.19 -19.93
CA THR A 71 0.37 8.23 -19.66
C THR A 71 0.08 6.79 -20.12
N GLY A 72 -1.02 6.58 -20.84
CA GLY A 72 -1.43 5.25 -21.28
C GLY A 72 -2.01 4.40 -20.13
N PRO A 73 -1.99 3.07 -20.28
CA PRO A 73 -2.55 2.14 -19.30
C PRO A 73 -1.91 2.27 -17.92
N ILE A 74 -2.71 2.09 -16.88
CA ILE A 74 -2.26 2.03 -15.49
C ILE A 74 -2.90 0.85 -14.75
N SER A 75 -2.21 0.34 -13.73
CA SER A 75 -2.68 -0.71 -12.83
C SER A 75 -2.41 -0.33 -11.38
N PHE A 76 -3.19 -0.89 -10.46
CA PHE A 76 -3.04 -0.65 -9.04
C PHE A 76 -2.39 -1.83 -8.34
N ARG A 77 -1.54 -1.51 -7.37
CA ARG A 77 -1.02 -2.48 -6.42
C ARG A 77 -1.29 -1.99 -5.00
N THR A 78 -1.96 -2.82 -4.22
CA THR A 78 -2.24 -2.54 -2.82
C THR A 78 -1.16 -3.14 -1.91
N VAL A 79 -0.89 -2.45 -0.82
CA VAL A 79 -0.02 -2.92 0.26
C VAL A 79 -0.70 -2.60 1.58
N SER A 80 -0.76 -3.57 2.49
CA SER A 80 -1.26 -3.41 3.86
C SER A 80 -0.08 -3.52 4.82
N ASN A 81 -0.13 -2.77 5.93
CA ASN A 81 0.85 -2.89 7.01
C ASN A 81 0.70 -4.20 7.80
N SER A 82 -0.42 -4.91 7.65
CA SER A 82 -0.71 -6.18 8.31
C SER A 82 -1.42 -7.11 7.32
N PRO A 83 -0.73 -7.62 6.29
CA PRO A 83 -1.36 -8.37 5.19
C PRO A 83 -1.99 -9.69 5.63
N GLY A 84 -1.60 -10.24 6.78
CA GLY A 84 -2.23 -11.42 7.38
C GLY A 84 -3.52 -11.13 8.17
N ILE A 85 -3.84 -9.85 8.41
CA ILE A 85 -5.02 -9.43 9.21
C ILE A 85 -5.99 -8.67 8.31
N ILE A 86 -5.51 -7.67 7.57
CA ILE A 86 -6.28 -6.85 6.64
C ILE A 86 -5.69 -6.97 5.25
N ALA A 87 -6.51 -7.44 4.31
CA ALA A 87 -6.23 -7.37 2.88
C ALA A 87 -6.88 -6.14 2.27
N LEU A 88 -6.19 -5.53 1.30
CA LEU A 88 -6.66 -4.38 0.54
C LEU A 88 -6.80 -4.76 -0.93
N THR A 89 -7.91 -4.36 -1.52
CA THR A 89 -8.19 -4.53 -2.95
C THR A 89 -8.73 -3.23 -3.53
N VAL A 90 -8.58 -3.06 -4.84
CA VAL A 90 -9.03 -1.86 -5.56
C VAL A 90 -9.83 -2.28 -6.77
N VAL A 91 -10.96 -1.61 -6.97
CA VAL A 91 -11.87 -1.84 -8.08
C VAL A 91 -12.17 -0.50 -8.78
N PRO A 92 -11.95 -0.39 -10.10
CA PRO A 92 -11.30 -1.37 -10.98
C PRO A 92 -9.79 -1.49 -10.69
N ALA A 93 -9.21 -2.64 -11.02
CA ALA A 93 -7.79 -2.93 -10.77
C ALA A 93 -6.82 -2.23 -11.74
N SER A 94 -7.34 -1.70 -12.86
CA SER A 94 -6.57 -1.03 -13.90
C SER A 94 -7.45 -0.14 -14.77
N PHE A 95 -6.82 0.79 -15.49
CA PHE A 95 -7.44 1.60 -16.53
C PHE A 95 -6.61 1.54 -17.81
N GLY A 96 -7.27 1.66 -18.97
CA GLY A 96 -6.61 1.69 -20.26
C GLY A 96 -5.87 3.00 -20.57
N ASP A 97 -6.25 4.09 -19.89
CA ASP A 97 -5.61 5.40 -20.03
C ASP A 97 -5.70 6.18 -18.72
N CYS A 98 -4.69 7.03 -18.46
CA CYS A 98 -4.69 7.97 -17.35
C CYS A 98 -4.28 9.36 -17.82
N GLY A 99 -5.11 10.38 -17.51
CA GLY A 99 -4.90 11.79 -17.86
C GLY A 99 -5.90 12.37 -18.86
N ALA A 100 -6.72 11.53 -19.50
CA ALA A 100 -7.82 11.98 -20.38
C ALA A 100 -9.08 12.39 -19.58
N SER A 101 -9.31 11.76 -18.43
CA SER A 101 -10.44 12.02 -17.55
C SER A 101 -10.08 11.68 -16.10
N LEU A 102 -10.94 12.12 -15.16
CA LEU A 102 -10.90 11.62 -13.80
C LEU A 102 -11.23 10.13 -13.78
N LEU A 103 -10.45 9.37 -13.01
CA LEU A 103 -10.62 7.94 -12.84
C LEU A 103 -11.10 7.67 -11.41
N GLN A 104 -12.20 6.95 -11.26
CA GLN A 104 -12.77 6.63 -9.96
C GLN A 104 -12.39 5.21 -9.56
N VAL A 105 -11.91 5.04 -8.32
CA VAL A 105 -11.61 3.73 -7.75
C VAL A 105 -12.27 3.57 -6.39
N THR A 106 -12.67 2.34 -6.09
CA THR A 106 -13.14 1.94 -4.77
C THR A 106 -12.09 1.04 -4.14
N VAL A 107 -11.60 1.45 -2.97
CA VAL A 107 -10.69 0.67 -2.15
C VAL A 107 -11.52 -0.13 -1.15
N LEU A 108 -11.31 -1.44 -1.11
CA LEU A 108 -11.97 -2.37 -0.22
C LEU A 108 -10.95 -2.95 0.76
N ALA A 109 -11.23 -2.84 2.06
CA ALA A 109 -10.50 -3.48 3.14
C ALA A 109 -11.30 -4.69 3.65
N THR A 110 -10.64 -5.83 3.80
CA THR A 110 -11.26 -7.09 4.23
C THR A 110 -10.46 -7.73 5.34
N CYS A 111 -11.12 -8.13 6.42
CA CYS A 111 -10.58 -8.97 7.46
C CYS A 111 -10.24 -10.36 6.92
N GLN A 112 -9.03 -10.82 7.19
CA GLN A 112 -8.55 -12.17 6.85
C GLN A 112 -8.55 -13.11 8.07
N VAL A 113 -8.85 -12.57 9.25
CA VAL A 113 -8.90 -13.28 10.52
C VAL A 113 -10.28 -13.15 11.15
N SER A 114 -10.52 -13.87 12.24
CA SER A 114 -11.75 -13.73 13.02
C SER A 114 -11.96 -12.28 13.49
N ALA A 115 -13.22 -11.88 13.63
CA ALA A 115 -13.60 -10.49 13.97
C ALA A 115 -12.83 -9.95 15.19
N ASN A 116 -12.67 -10.75 16.25
CA ASN A 116 -11.97 -10.33 17.46
C ASN A 116 -10.49 -9.97 17.23
N LEU A 117 -9.83 -10.62 16.28
CA LEU A 117 -8.43 -10.37 15.93
C LEU A 117 -8.28 -9.28 14.86
N CYS A 118 -9.37 -8.88 14.23
CA CYS A 118 -9.38 -7.87 13.18
C CYS A 118 -9.62 -6.44 13.71
N LYS A 119 -10.01 -6.29 14.98
CA LYS A 119 -10.24 -4.97 15.58
C LYS A 119 -8.95 -4.18 15.71
N GLY A 120 -9.02 -2.87 15.44
CA GLY A 120 -7.89 -1.96 15.58
C GLY A 120 -7.73 -1.00 14.41
N SER A 121 -6.55 -0.40 14.33
CA SER A 121 -6.18 0.54 13.27
C SER A 121 -5.07 -0.05 12.40
N PHE A 122 -5.26 0.05 11.09
CA PHE A 122 -4.34 -0.44 10.07
C PHE A 122 -4.11 0.63 9.02
N ASN A 123 -2.98 0.51 8.32
CA ASN A 123 -2.61 1.44 7.26
C ASN A 123 -2.31 0.67 5.99
N GLY A 124 -2.57 1.30 4.86
CA GLY A 124 -2.28 0.76 3.55
C GLY A 124 -1.85 1.81 2.55
N LEU A 125 -1.40 1.30 1.41
CA LEU A 125 -1.00 2.09 0.27
C LEU A 125 -1.62 1.52 -1.00
N VAL A 126 -2.14 2.40 -1.86
CA VAL A 126 -2.42 2.07 -3.25
C VAL A 126 -1.34 2.70 -4.12
N GLN A 127 -0.54 1.87 -4.75
CA GLN A 127 0.51 2.26 -5.69
C GLN A 127 -0.06 2.23 -7.11
N VAL A 128 0.28 3.23 -7.92
CA VAL A 128 -0.07 3.26 -9.34
C VAL A 128 1.12 2.84 -10.18
N ARG A 129 0.91 1.92 -11.12
CA ARG A 129 1.93 1.33 -11.95
C ARG A 129 1.58 1.44 -13.42
N GLN A 130 2.56 1.78 -14.24
CA GLN A 130 2.47 1.61 -15.68
C GLN A 130 2.92 0.20 -16.05
N PRO A 131 2.03 -0.66 -16.56
CA PRO A 131 2.39 -2.03 -16.94
C PRO A 131 3.40 -2.04 -18.09
N ASP A 132 3.24 -1.16 -19.09
CA ASP A 132 4.07 -1.17 -20.30
C ASP A 132 5.54 -0.85 -20.03
N ASN A 133 5.82 -0.05 -18.99
CA ASN A 133 7.16 0.41 -18.65
C ASN A 133 7.62 -0.06 -17.26
N TYR A 134 6.85 -0.95 -16.61
CA TYR A 134 7.09 -1.46 -15.25
C TYR A 134 7.47 -0.37 -14.22
N ARG A 135 6.93 0.84 -14.40
CA ARG A 135 7.27 2.03 -13.62
C ARG A 135 6.18 2.33 -12.60
N ASN A 136 6.56 2.63 -11.36
CA ASN A 136 5.64 3.22 -10.39
C ASN A 136 5.48 4.72 -10.69
N LEU A 137 4.24 5.19 -10.80
CA LEU A 137 3.96 6.61 -10.85
C LEU A 137 4.10 7.21 -9.45
N PRO A 138 4.70 8.40 -9.31
CA PRO A 138 4.80 9.10 -8.04
C PRO A 138 3.41 9.50 -7.52
N ALA A 139 3.30 9.53 -6.18
CA ALA A 139 2.10 9.75 -5.36
C ALA A 139 1.17 8.53 -5.18
N ASN A 140 1.46 7.74 -4.13
CA ASN A 140 0.60 6.66 -3.66
C ASN A 140 -0.59 7.23 -2.87
N LEU A 141 -1.73 6.56 -2.93
CA LEU A 141 -2.84 6.80 -2.01
C LEU A 141 -2.51 6.21 -0.65
N GLN A 142 -2.53 7.01 0.41
CA GLN A 142 -2.49 6.50 1.77
C GLN A 142 -3.90 6.08 2.20
N VAL A 143 -4.03 4.93 2.85
CA VAL A 143 -5.33 4.41 3.31
C VAL A 143 -5.24 4.16 4.81
N ASN A 144 -6.12 4.79 5.57
CA ASN A 144 -6.28 4.57 7.00
C ASN A 144 -7.51 3.70 7.23
N ILE A 145 -7.39 2.64 8.02
CA ILE A 145 -8.43 1.63 8.18
C ILE A 145 -8.70 1.47 9.67
N ASN A 146 -9.93 1.74 10.08
CA ASN A 146 -10.36 1.59 11.47
C ASN A 146 -11.45 0.53 11.56
N VAL A 147 -11.18 -0.52 12.35
CA VAL A 147 -12.09 -1.66 12.53
C VAL A 147 -12.59 -1.68 13.98
N GLY A 148 -13.90 -1.52 14.13
CA GLY A 148 -14.61 -1.45 15.43
C GLY A 148 -15.03 -2.80 16.01
#